data_AF-A0A4R4KM24-F1
#
_entry.id   AF-A0A4R4KM24-F1
#
_cell.length_a   1.000
_cell.length_b   1.000
_cell.length_c   1.000
_cell.angle_alpha   90.00
_cell.angle_beta   90.00
_cell.angle_gamma   90.00
#
_symmetry.space_group_name_H-M   'P 1'
#
loop_
_entity.id
_entity.type
_entity.pdbx_description
1 polymer ?
#
loop_
_entity_poly.entity_id
_entity_poly.type
_entity_poly.pdbx_seq_one_letter_code
_entity_poly.pdbx_strand_id
1 'polypeptide(L)' 'MDRIRITKENIKNWPKFEALLNDGKIKFDSIGRLRYLHGSPVGDLIQTKMDKKGQPIFQEIAEEWFDPESQKAKDFIWP' A
#
# COMPACT_ATOMS: atom_id res chain seq x y z
N MET A 1 -10.73 -6.72 -11.63
CA MET A 1 -9.55 -5.83 -11.48
C MET A 1 -8.50 -6.60 -10.72
N ASP A 2 -7.30 -6.68 -11.27
CA ASP A 2 -6.22 -7.45 -10.67
C ASP A 2 -5.64 -6.70 -9.46
N ARG A 3 -5.40 -7.43 -8.35
CA ARG A 3 -4.84 -6.89 -7.11
C ARG A 3 -3.51 -7.58 -6.86
N ILE A 4 -2.45 -6.79 -6.66
CA ILE A 4 -1.11 -7.28 -6.38
C ILE A 4 -0.71 -6.78 -5.00
N ARG A 5 -0.26 -7.70 -4.15
CA ARG A 5 0.34 -7.36 -2.85
C ARG A 5 1.86 -7.42 -2.97
N ILE A 6 2.53 -6.38 -2.50
CA ILE A 6 3.98 -6.35 -2.45
C ILE A 6 4.48 -7.21 -1.29
N THR A 7 5.34 -8.17 -1.61
CA THR A 7 6.00 -9.08 -0.68
C THR A 7 7.51 -8.92 -0.80
N LYS A 8 8.27 -9.55 0.10
CA LYS A 8 9.75 -9.58 0.03
C LYS A 8 10.28 -10.11 -1.30
N GLU A 9 9.51 -10.96 -1.97
CA GLU A 9 9.91 -11.62 -3.22
C GLU A 9 9.72 -10.72 -4.44
N ASN A 10 8.64 -9.92 -4.46
CA ASN A 10 8.28 -9.10 -5.62
C ASN A 10 8.63 -7.62 -5.45
N ILE A 11 9.07 -7.15 -4.27
CA ILE A 11 9.41 -5.73 -4.03
C ILE A 11 10.44 -5.18 -5.02
N LYS A 12 11.33 -6.04 -5.53
CA LYS A 12 12.32 -5.69 -6.56
C LYS A 12 11.70 -5.26 -7.90
N ASN A 13 10.47 -5.70 -8.18
CA ASN A 13 9.72 -5.27 -9.37
C ASN A 13 9.11 -3.88 -9.18
N TRP A 14 9.18 -3.33 -7.97
CA TRP A 14 8.52 -2.10 -7.55
C TRP A 14 9.54 -1.12 -6.95
N PRO A 15 10.38 -0.48 -7.79
CA PRO A 15 11.52 0.33 -7.34
C PRO A 15 11.14 1.46 -6.37
N LYS A 16 9.93 2.02 -6.49
CA LYS A 16 9.41 3.01 -5.55
C LYS A 16 9.35 2.46 -4.11
N PHE A 17 8.86 1.24 -3.93
CA PHE A 17 8.69 0.64 -2.61
C PHE A 17 10.00 0.05 -2.09
N GLU A 18 10.84 -0.48 -2.96
CA GLU A 18 12.20 -0.88 -2.60
C GLU A 18 13.01 0.31 -2.05
N ALA A 19 12.96 1.47 -2.70
CA ALA A 19 13.62 2.67 -2.21
C ALA A 19 13.11 3.10 -0.83
N LEU A 20 11.79 3.08 -0.62
CA LEU A 20 11.19 3.41 0.67
C LEU A 20 11.56 2.40 1.78
N LEU A 21 11.68 1.11 1.45
CA LEU A 21 12.13 0.08 2.39
C LEU A 21 13.59 0.30 2.77
N ASN A 22 14.46 0.56 1.78
CA ASN A 22 15.87 0.82 2.01
C ASN A 22 16.11 2.12 2.80
N ASP A 23 15.27 3.14 2.60
CA ASP A 23 15.26 4.38 3.37
C ASP A 23 14.64 4.23 4.77
N GLY A 24 14.15 3.03 5.11
CA GLY A 24 13.55 2.72 6.42
C GLY A 24 12.19 3.37 6.67
N LYS A 25 11.56 3.99 5.67
CA LYS A 25 10.24 4.63 5.79
C LYS A 25 9.10 3.62 5.92
N ILE A 26 9.31 2.42 5.40
CA ILE A 26 8.37 1.30 5.44
C ILE A 26 9.11 0.04 5.90
N LYS A 27 8.39 -0.90 6.50
CA LYS A 27 8.92 -2.17 7.02
C LYS A 27 7.92 -3.29 6.80
N PHE A 28 8.41 -4.52 6.82
CA PHE A 28 7.53 -5.68 6.90
C PHE A 28 7.07 -5.90 8.34
N ASP A 29 5.79 -6.15 8.53
CA ASP A 29 5.22 -6.61 9.79
C ASP A 29 5.47 -8.11 10.00
N SER A 30 5.06 -8.64 11.16
CA SER A 30 5.23 -10.05 11.53
C SER A 30 4.49 -11.02 10.60
N ILE A 31 3.54 -10.53 9.82
CA ILE A 31 2.73 -11.32 8.88
C ILE A 31 3.29 -11.18 7.45
N GLY A 32 4.38 -10.43 7.26
CA GLY A 32 5.02 -10.20 5.97
C GLY A 32 4.32 -9.14 5.12
N ARG A 33 3.47 -8.30 5.71
CA ARG A 33 2.83 -7.16 5.06
C ARG A 33 3.69 -5.92 5.17
N LEU A 34 3.74 -5.16 4.09
CA LEU A 34 4.42 -3.89 4.08
C LEU A 34 3.57 -2.85 4.84
N ARG A 35 4.21 -2.14 5.78
CA ARG A 35 3.60 -1.08 6.58
C ARG A 35 4.53 0.12 6.69
N TYR A 36 3.98 1.32 6.73
CA TYR A 36 4.73 2.49 7.18
C TYR A 36 5.13 2.34 8.65
N LEU A 37 6.15 3.08 9.09
CA LEU A 37 6.59 3.07 10.49
C LEU A 37 5.48 3.42 11.49
N HIS A 38 4.53 4.26 11.08
CA HIS A 38 3.36 4.66 11.88
C HIS A 38 2.18 3.66 11.81
N GLY A 39 2.39 2.48 11.21
CA GLY A 39 1.43 1.37 11.20
C GLY A 39 0.50 1.32 9.99
N SER A 40 0.42 2.38 9.19
CA SER A 40 -0.44 2.39 8.01
C SER A 40 -0.05 1.33 6.97
N PRO A 41 -1.03 0.67 6.35
CA PRO A 41 -0.79 -0.31 5.29
C PRO A 41 -0.19 0.37 4.05
N VAL A 42 0.73 -0.33 3.39
CA VAL A 42 1.42 0.14 2.18
C VAL A 42 1.71 -1.07 1.28
N GLY A 43 1.78 -0.85 -0.03
CA GLY A 43 2.15 -1.92 -0.96
C GLY A 43 1.03 -2.89 -1.34
N ASP A 44 -0.23 -2.56 -1.08
CA ASP A 44 -1.35 -3.16 -1.81
C ASP A 44 -1.59 -2.31 -3.06
N LEU A 45 -1.55 -2.95 -4.22
CA LEU A 45 -1.68 -2.31 -5.53
C LEU A 45 -2.91 -2.86 -6.24
N ILE A 46 -3.71 -1.98 -6.85
CA ILE A 46 -4.80 -2.37 -7.74
C ILE A 46 -4.50 -1.88 -9.16
N GLN A 47 -4.77 -2.73 -10.15
CA GLN A 47 -4.75 -2.30 -11.54
C GLN A 47 -5.95 -1.38 -11.79
N THR A 48 -5.69 -0.10 -12.06
CA THR A 48 -6.77 0.88 -12.28
C THR A 48 -7.04 1.12 -13.75
N LYS A 49 -6.02 1.05 -14.61
CA LYS A 49 -6.16 1.31 -16.04
C LYS A 49 -5.05 0.65 -16.85
N MET A 50 -5.22 0.65 -18.17
CA MET A 50 -4.16 0.32 -19.12
C MET A 50 -3.64 1.64 -19.72
N ASP A 51 -2.33 1.78 -19.83
CA ASP A 51 -1.72 2.89 -20.56
C ASP A 51 -2.02 2.81 -22.07
N LYS A 52 -1.80 3.90 -22.81
CA LYS A 52 -1.91 3.95 -24.27
C LYS A 52 -1.02 2.93 -24.99
N LYS A 53 0.01 2.40 -24.32
CA LYS A 53 0.90 1.33 -24.80
C LYS A 53 0.47 -0.08 -24.40
N GLY A 54 -0.70 -0.24 -23.78
CA GLY A 54 -1.21 -1.53 -23.32
C GLY A 54 -0.58 -2.06 -22.03
N GLN A 55 0.21 -1.24 -21.32
CA GLN A 55 0.81 -1.64 -20.05
C GLN A 55 -0.17 -1.41 -18.90
N PRO A 56 -0.34 -2.38 -17.97
CA PRO A 56 -1.19 -2.21 -16.81
C PRO A 56 -0.59 -1.15 -15.86
N ILE A 57 -1.39 -0.13 -15.54
CA ILE A 57 -1.05 0.88 -14.55
C ILE A 57 -1.66 0.44 -13.22
N PHE A 58 -0.78 0.27 -12.24
CA PHE A 58 -1.14 -0.06 -10.88
C PHE A 58 -1.09 1.19 -10.02
N GLN A 59 -2.09 1.36 -9.17
CA GLN A 59 -2.10 2.40 -8.13
C GLN A 59 -2.13 1.75 -6.76
N GLU A 60 -1.44 2.39 -5.82
CA GLU A 60 -1.51 2.02 -4.43
C GLU A 60 -2.91 2.24 -3.89
N ILE A 61 -3.42 1.21 -3.22
CA ILE A 61 -4.65 1.28 -2.46
C ILE A 61 -4.34 1.31 -0.98
N ALA A 62 -5.05 2.20 -0.33
CA ALA A 62 -5.01 2.46 1.08
C ALA A 62 -6.38 2.08 1.68
N GLU A 63 -6.96 0.93 1.28
CA GLU A 63 -8.29 0.51 1.75
C GLU A 63 -8.34 0.42 3.28
N GLU A 64 -7.25 0.01 3.95
CA GLU A 64 -7.15 -0.05 5.41
C GLU A 64 -6.80 1.31 6.07
N TRP A 65 -6.67 2.41 5.31
CA TRP A 65 -6.54 3.77 5.89
C TRP A 65 -7.85 4.33 6.44
N PHE A 66 -9.00 3.83 5.97
CA PHE A 66 -10.32 4.16 6.49
C PHE A 66 -10.94 2.90 7.07
N ASP A 67 -10.52 2.58 8.29
CA ASP A 67 -11.23 1.63 9.12
C ASP A 67 -12.35 2.40 9.85
N PRO A 68 -13.62 2.31 9.42
CA PRO A 68 -14.73 3.01 10.07
C PRO A 68 -14.95 2.55 11.52
N GLU A 69 -14.39 1.40 11.91
CA GLU A 69 -14.44 0.89 13.28
C GLU A 69 -13.28 1.39 14.15
N SER A 70 -12.25 2.00 13.54
CA SER A 70 -11.13 2.60 14.26
C SER A 70 -11.60 3.72 15.19
N GLN A 71 -10.99 3.78 16.37
CA GLN A 71 -11.25 4.82 17.36
C GLN A 71 -11.12 6.22 16.76
N LYS A 72 -10.15 6.44 15.87
CA LYS A 72 -9.97 7.71 15.13
C LYS A 72 -11.14 8.07 14.20
N ALA A 73 -11.81 7.08 13.61
CA ALA A 73 -12.98 7.32 12.77
C ALA A 73 -14.22 7.64 13.63
N LYS A 74 -14.33 7.00 14.80
CA LYS A 74 -15.38 7.30 15.79
C LYS A 74 -15.24 8.70 16.41
N ASP A 75 -14.00 9.12 16.65
CA ASP A 75 -13.67 10.44 17.22
C ASP A 75 -13.68 11.57 16.17
N PHE A 76 -13.89 11.27 14.88
CA PHE A 76 -13.96 12.27 13.82
C PHE A 76 -15.34 12.93 13.78
N ILE A 77 -15.40 14.19 14.22
CA ILE A 77 -16.60 15.02 14.10
C ILE A 77 -16.45 15.89 12.85
N TRP A 78 -17.33 15.69 11.86
CA TRP A 78 -17.41 16.57 10.70
C TRP A 78 -18.07 17.90 11.11
N PRO A 79 -17.46 19.06 10.84
CA PRO A 79 -18.04 20.37 11.15
C PRO A 79 -19.24 20.72 10.26
#